data_AF-A0A382H1P0-F1
#
_entry.id   AF-A0A382H1P0-F1
#
_cell.length_a   1.000
_cell.length_b   1.000
_cell.length_c   1.000
_cell.angle_alpha   90.00
_cell.angle_beta   90.00
_cell.angle_gamma   90.00
#
_symmetry.space_group_name_H-M   'P 1'
#
loop_
_entity.id
_entity.type
_entity.pdbx_description
1 polymer ?
#
loop_
_entity_poly.entity_id
_entity_poly.type
_entity_poly.pdbx_seq_one_letter_code
_entity_poly.pdbx_strand_id
1 'polypeptide(L)'
;MRQVIYALVLGVGAQIYFFGPSVIVQILLASVTAIIAEAVFLQIRGAKIKPAITDGSAILTAILLAISIPSIAPWWIIVLGVLFAIIFGKQIFGGLGNNPFNPAMLGYAFLLISYPVQMTQWLGEFVSISQGIDAIFGLNYVDSLTGATRLDDVKTQLMLGTQISDINLEPVSQLWINVGFLLGGIYLLL
;
A
#
# COMPACT_ATOMS: atom_id res chain seq x y z
N MET A 1 7.71 -15.52 -6.51
CA MET A 1 7.41 -14.10 -6.19
C MET A 1 7.54 -13.15 -7.38
N ARG A 2 8.58 -13.26 -8.22
CA ARG A 2 8.79 -12.35 -9.37
C ARG A 2 7.59 -12.22 -10.34
N GLN A 3 6.91 -13.32 -10.67
CA GLN A 3 5.72 -13.27 -11.54
C GLN A 3 4.58 -12.42 -10.96
N VAL A 4 4.36 -12.50 -9.64
CA VAL A 4 3.35 -11.68 -8.96
C VAL A 4 3.74 -10.21 -9.02
N ILE A 5 5.03 -9.89 -8.84
CA ILE A 5 5.52 -8.51 -8.99
C ILE A 5 5.27 -8.00 -10.42
N TYR A 6 5.50 -8.82 -11.44
CA TYR A 6 5.20 -8.45 -12.83
C TYR A 6 3.71 -8.25 -13.09
N ALA A 7 2.87 -9.10 -12.50
CA ALA A 7 1.41 -8.96 -12.58
C ALA A 7 0.90 -7.64 -11.98
N LEU A 8 1.56 -7.13 -10.93
CA LEU A 8 1.17 -5.89 -10.27
C LEU A 8 1.54 -4.63 -11.07
N VAL A 9 2.44 -4.71 -12.06
CA VAL A 9 3.01 -3.54 -12.75
C VAL A 9 1.94 -2.67 -13.39
N LEU A 10 0.92 -3.25 -14.03
CA LEU A 10 -0.13 -2.46 -14.70
C LEU A 10 -1.01 -1.70 -13.70
N GLY A 11 -1.46 -2.37 -12.64
CA GLY A 11 -2.27 -1.73 -11.59
C GLY A 11 -1.50 -0.66 -10.82
N VAL A 12 -0.24 -0.93 -10.47
CA VAL A 12 0.65 0.05 -9.82
C VAL A 12 0.98 1.20 -10.78
N GLY A 13 1.17 0.93 -12.07
CA GLY A 13 1.38 1.96 -13.08
C GLY A 13 0.20 2.92 -13.19
N ALA A 14 -1.03 2.39 -13.18
CA ALA A 14 -2.23 3.21 -13.11
C ALA A 14 -2.30 4.03 -11.82
N GLN A 15 -2.00 3.44 -10.66
CA GLN A 15 -1.93 4.20 -9.39
C GLN A 15 -0.92 5.34 -9.44
N ILE A 16 0.28 5.11 -9.99
CA ILE A 16 1.30 6.15 -10.15
C ILE A 16 0.82 7.27 -11.08
N TYR A 17 0.11 6.92 -12.16
CA TYR A 17 -0.41 7.90 -13.10
C TYR A 17 -1.45 8.83 -12.46
N PHE A 18 -2.38 8.28 -11.67
CA PHE A 18 -3.48 9.07 -11.07
C PHE A 18 -3.14 9.72 -9.73
N PHE A 19 -2.38 9.04 -8.86
CA PHE A 19 -2.02 9.52 -7.52
C PHE A 19 -0.61 10.14 -7.45
N GLY A 20 0.14 10.09 -8.55
CA GLY A 20 1.46 10.69 -8.66
C GLY A 20 2.58 9.84 -8.04
N PRO A 21 3.78 10.44 -7.88
CA PRO A 21 4.98 9.74 -7.44
C PRO A 21 5.00 9.39 -5.95
N SER A 22 4.03 9.88 -5.17
CA SER A 22 3.86 9.51 -3.75
C SER A 22 3.78 7.99 -3.57
N VAL A 23 3.11 7.30 -4.49
CA VAL A 23 3.02 5.82 -4.55
C VAL A 23 4.41 5.19 -4.64
N ILE A 24 5.30 5.74 -5.46
CA ILE A 24 6.67 5.23 -5.63
C ILE A 24 7.45 5.40 -4.33
N VAL A 25 7.32 6.57 -3.68
CA VAL A 25 8.00 6.85 -2.41
C VAL A 25 7.55 5.86 -1.33
N GLN A 26 6.24 5.56 -1.23
CA GLN A 26 5.72 4.57 -0.29
C GLN A 26 6.25 3.17 -0.57
N ILE A 27 6.25 2.73 -1.84
CA ILE A 27 6.77 1.43 -2.23
C ILE A 27 8.27 1.32 -1.89
N LEU A 28 9.05 2.38 -2.13
CA LEU A 28 10.47 2.40 -1.80
C LEU A 28 10.71 2.33 -0.29
N LEU A 29 10.01 3.17 0.49
CA LEU A 29 10.10 3.16 1.95
C LEU A 29 9.72 1.79 2.51
N ALA A 30 8.63 1.20 2.01
CA ALA A 30 8.17 -0.12 2.41
C ALA A 30 9.21 -1.19 2.09
N SER A 31 9.76 -1.18 0.87
CA SER A 31 10.72 -2.19 0.41
C SER A 31 12.03 -2.14 1.19
N VAL A 32 12.57 -0.94 1.41
CA VAL A 32 13.79 -0.74 2.23
C VAL A 32 13.54 -1.23 3.65
N THR A 33 12.42 -0.85 4.25
CA THR A 33 12.06 -1.27 5.60
C THR A 33 11.92 -2.78 5.71
N ALA A 34 11.27 -3.43 4.73
CA ALA A 34 11.08 -4.88 4.75
C ALA A 34 12.40 -5.65 4.67
N ILE A 35 13.31 -5.22 3.78
CA ILE A 35 14.63 -5.84 3.64
C ILE A 35 15.44 -5.68 4.92
N ILE A 36 15.45 -4.47 5.51
CA ILE A 36 16.16 -4.21 6.76
C ILE A 36 15.57 -5.05 7.90
N ALA A 37 14.25 -5.04 8.07
CA ALA A 37 13.55 -5.77 9.12
C ALA A 37 13.82 -7.27 9.05
N GLU A 38 13.72 -7.85 7.85
CA GLU A 38 14.01 -9.26 7.62
C GLU A 38 15.48 -9.59 7.89
N ALA A 39 16.41 -8.78 7.40
CA ALA A 39 17.84 -9.00 7.61
C ALA A 39 18.21 -8.97 9.10
N VAL A 40 17.72 -7.96 9.83
CA VAL A 40 17.97 -7.79 11.27
C VAL A 40 17.40 -8.98 12.04
N PHE A 41 16.16 -9.38 11.76
CA PHE A 41 15.52 -10.48 12.49
C PHE A 41 16.23 -11.83 12.23
N LEU A 42 16.64 -12.09 10.99
CA LEU A 42 17.39 -13.29 10.64
C LEU A 42 18.78 -13.30 11.27
N GLN A 43 19.44 -12.14 11.36
CA GLN A 43 20.72 -11.99 12.04
C GLN A 43 20.59 -12.33 13.54
N ILE A 44 19.55 -11.81 14.20
CA ILE A 44 19.27 -12.12 15.61
C ILE A 44 19.01 -13.62 15.80
N ARG A 45 18.36 -14.28 14.84
CA ARG A 45 18.09 -15.72 14.86
C ARG A 45 19.31 -16.59 14.50
N GLY A 46 20.45 -15.99 14.12
CA GLY A 46 21.62 -16.72 13.61
C GLY A 46 21.34 -17.49 12.31
N ALA A 47 20.33 -17.07 11.53
CA ALA A 47 19.88 -17.73 10.31
C ALA A 47 20.60 -17.19 9.06
N LYS A 48 20.55 -17.93 7.95
CA LYS A 48 21.15 -17.51 6.68
C LYS A 48 20.34 -16.36 6.05
N ILE A 49 20.97 -15.20 5.90
CA ILE A 49 20.32 -13.97 5.40
C ILE A 49 20.13 -14.01 3.86
N LYS A 50 21.16 -14.42 3.11
CA LYS A 50 21.16 -14.35 1.64
C LYS A 50 19.97 -15.09 0.97
N PRO A 51 19.60 -16.31 1.36
CA PRO A 51 18.48 -17.02 0.74
C PRO A 51 17.13 -16.35 0.97
N ALA A 52 16.93 -15.77 2.16
CA ALA A 52 15.66 -15.11 2.50
C ALA A 52 15.49 -13.78 1.74
N ILE A 53 16.53 -12.96 1.63
CA ILE A 53 16.42 -11.69 0.88
C ILE A 53 16.21 -11.96 -0.62
N THR A 54 16.82 -13.00 -1.16
CA THR A 54 16.75 -13.33 -2.60
C THR A 54 15.44 -13.98 -3.02
N ASP A 55 14.60 -14.45 -2.07
CA ASP A 55 13.30 -15.03 -2.38
C ASP A 55 12.25 -14.00 -2.86
N GLY A 56 12.51 -12.70 -2.59
CA GLY A 56 11.69 -11.56 -3.01
C GLY A 56 10.33 -11.46 -2.31
N SER A 57 10.06 -12.29 -1.31
CA SER A 57 8.77 -12.33 -0.62
C SER A 57 8.58 -11.16 0.35
N ALA A 58 9.64 -10.68 1.01
CA ALA A 58 9.58 -9.48 1.84
C ALA A 58 9.27 -8.22 0.99
N ILE A 59 9.87 -8.13 -0.20
CA ILE A 59 9.59 -7.05 -1.16
C ILE A 59 8.15 -7.14 -1.66
N LEU A 60 7.67 -8.33 -2.01
CA LEU A 60 6.27 -8.52 -2.42
C LEU A 60 5.30 -8.10 -1.31
N THR A 61 5.56 -8.49 -0.07
CA THR A 61 4.78 -8.06 1.11
C THR A 61 4.77 -6.54 1.26
N ALA A 62 5.93 -5.91 1.11
CA ALA A 62 6.06 -4.45 1.17
C ALA A 62 5.26 -3.74 0.07
N ILE A 63 5.39 -4.20 -1.19
CA ILE A 63 4.65 -3.62 -2.32
C ILE A 63 3.15 -3.75 -2.08
N LEU A 64 2.65 -4.94 -1.73
CA LEU A 64 1.23 -5.18 -1.49
C LEU A 64 0.67 -4.31 -0.36
N LEU A 65 1.43 -4.12 0.72
CA LEU A 65 1.01 -3.24 1.80
C LEU A 65 1.01 -1.77 1.37
N ALA A 66 2.07 -1.30 0.69
CA ALA A 66 2.21 0.08 0.24
C ALA A 66 1.09 0.53 -0.71
N ILE A 67 0.65 -0.35 -1.62
CA ILE A 67 -0.43 -0.06 -2.58
C ILE A 67 -1.83 -0.15 -1.97
N SER A 68 -1.94 -0.71 -0.75
CA SER A 68 -3.20 -0.91 -0.03
C SER A 68 -3.50 0.20 0.97
N ILE A 69 -2.53 1.08 1.24
CA ILE A 69 -2.69 2.22 2.15
C ILE A 69 -2.72 3.54 1.35
N PRO A 70 -3.17 4.65 1.97
CA PRO A 70 -3.11 5.95 1.31
C PRO A 70 -1.67 6.33 0.93
N SER A 71 -1.48 6.82 -0.29
CA SER A 71 -0.16 7.16 -0.81
C SER A 71 0.51 8.37 -0.12
N ILE A 72 -0.27 9.20 0.57
CA ILE A 72 0.21 10.31 1.43
C ILE A 72 0.30 9.97 2.90
N ALA A 73 0.08 8.71 3.28
CA ALA A 73 0.28 8.32 4.66
C ALA A 73 1.68 8.77 5.12
N PRO A 74 1.82 9.38 6.31
CA PRO A 74 3.12 9.77 6.82
C PRO A 74 4.11 8.60 6.76
N TRP A 75 5.37 8.87 6.42
CA TRP A 75 6.38 7.82 6.19
C TRP A 75 6.47 6.79 7.32
N TRP A 76 6.24 7.20 8.56
CA TRP A 76 6.29 6.33 9.73
C TRP A 76 5.15 5.29 9.76
N ILE A 77 4.00 5.55 9.13
CA ILE A 77 2.88 4.61 9.05
C ILE A 77 3.28 3.37 8.25
N ILE A 78 3.81 3.55 7.04
CA ILE A 78 4.22 2.43 6.21
C ILE A 78 5.38 1.66 6.86
N VAL A 79 6.30 2.37 7.52
CA VAL A 79 7.42 1.74 8.24
C VAL A 79 6.90 0.84 9.36
N LEU A 80 5.98 1.32 10.20
CA LEU A 80 5.40 0.53 11.28
C LEU A 80 4.60 -0.67 10.75
N GLY A 81 3.79 -0.46 9.71
CA GLY A 81 3.00 -1.53 9.11
C GLY A 81 3.85 -2.64 8.51
N VAL A 82 4.92 -2.28 7.81
CA VAL A 82 5.87 -3.24 7.24
C VAL A 82 6.66 -3.97 8.33
N LEU A 83 7.14 -3.26 9.36
CA LEU A 83 7.80 -3.89 10.50
C LEU A 83 6.89 -4.94 11.15
N PHE A 84 5.62 -4.59 11.37
CA PHE A 84 4.65 -5.51 11.94
C PHE A 84 4.41 -6.72 11.02
N ALA A 85 4.18 -6.48 9.73
CA ALA A 85 3.98 -7.52 8.73
C ALA A 85 5.16 -8.51 8.66
N ILE A 86 6.40 -8.02 8.62
CA ILE A 86 7.58 -8.88 8.50
C ILE A 86 7.87 -9.60 9.80
N ILE A 87 7.88 -8.90 10.94
CA ILE A 87 8.24 -9.50 12.23
C ILE A 87 7.15 -10.48 12.67
N PHE A 88 5.92 -9.98 12.82
CA PHE A 88 4.82 -10.77 13.38
C PHE A 88 4.11 -11.62 12.34
N GLY A 89 4.00 -11.16 11.10
CA GLY A 89 3.31 -11.91 10.05
C GLY A 89 4.18 -12.97 9.37
N LYS A 90 5.51 -12.81 9.36
CA LYS A 90 6.41 -13.73 8.68
C LYS A 90 7.44 -14.38 9.59
N GLN A 91 8.23 -13.60 10.31
CA GLN A 91 9.45 -14.11 10.94
C GLN A 91 9.23 -14.88 12.24
N ILE A 92 8.25 -14.49 13.07
CA ILE A 92 7.90 -15.20 14.31
C ILE A 92 7.51 -16.65 14.04
N PHE A 93 6.83 -16.92 12.91
CA PHE A 93 6.40 -18.26 12.55
C PHE A 93 7.49 -19.08 11.83
N GLY A 94 8.71 -18.57 11.73
CA GLY A 94 9.84 -19.29 11.13
C GLY A 94 10.21 -18.83 9.71
N GLY A 95 9.45 -17.90 9.12
CA GLY A 95 9.74 -17.32 7.81
C GLY A 95 8.88 -17.90 6.69
N LEU A 96 9.33 -17.73 5.44
CA LEU A 96 8.56 -18.07 4.25
C LEU A 96 8.08 -19.53 4.26
N GLY A 97 6.79 -19.75 4.01
CA GLY A 97 6.16 -21.07 3.97
C GLY A 97 5.52 -21.50 5.30
N ASN A 98 5.87 -20.86 6.41
CA ASN A 98 5.29 -21.14 7.74
C ASN A 98 4.32 -20.06 8.22
N ASN A 99 3.99 -19.08 7.37
CA ASN A 99 3.14 -17.95 7.74
C ASN A 99 1.67 -18.42 7.76
N PRO A 100 0.97 -18.45 8.91
CA PRO A 100 -0.43 -18.88 8.97
C PRO A 100 -1.37 -17.88 8.27
N PHE A 101 -0.96 -16.61 8.20
CA PHE A 101 -1.70 -15.54 7.54
C PHE A 101 -0.84 -14.86 6.47
N ASN A 102 -1.48 -14.14 5.56
CA ASN A 102 -0.78 -13.27 4.62
C ASN A 102 -0.12 -12.10 5.40
N PRO A 103 1.22 -11.98 5.40
CA PRO A 103 1.92 -10.95 6.15
C PRO A 103 1.49 -9.53 5.79
N ALA A 104 1.21 -9.26 4.50
CA ALA A 104 0.81 -7.93 4.04
C ALA A 104 -0.55 -7.53 4.62
N MET A 105 -1.52 -8.45 4.59
CA MET A 105 -2.85 -8.20 5.15
C MET A 105 -2.84 -8.09 6.68
N LEU A 106 -1.92 -8.81 7.34
CA LEU A 106 -1.72 -8.66 8.79
C LEU A 106 -1.20 -7.26 9.14
N GLY A 107 -0.22 -6.74 8.40
CA GLY A 107 0.24 -5.35 8.53
C GLY A 107 -0.86 -4.34 8.26
N TYR A 108 -1.67 -4.56 7.21
CA TYR A 108 -2.81 -3.70 6.88
C TYR A 108 -3.85 -3.67 8.00
N ALA A 109 -4.23 -4.83 8.56
CA ALA A 109 -5.17 -4.92 9.66
C ALA A 109 -4.66 -4.20 10.92
N PHE A 110 -3.37 -4.34 11.23
CA PHE A 110 -2.72 -3.61 12.31
C PHE A 110 -2.84 -2.09 12.12
N LEU A 111 -2.51 -1.59 10.92
CA LEU A 111 -2.61 -0.16 10.63
C LEU A 111 -4.04 0.36 10.70
N LEU A 112 -5.02 -0.38 10.17
CA LEU A 112 -6.43 0.00 10.24
C LEU A 112 -6.93 0.17 11.68
N ILE A 113 -6.52 -0.72 12.58
CA ILE A 113 -6.97 -0.71 13.97
C ILE A 113 -6.22 0.35 14.79
N SER A 114 -4.91 0.46 14.60
CA SER A 114 -4.06 1.33 15.42
C SER A 114 -3.99 2.78 14.92
N TYR A 115 -4.15 3.00 13.61
CA TYR A 115 -3.98 4.33 12.97
C TYR A 115 -5.12 4.64 11.98
N PRO A 116 -6.39 4.60 12.41
CA PRO A 116 -7.54 4.73 11.52
C PRO A 116 -7.57 6.09 10.80
N VAL A 117 -7.17 7.18 11.47
CA VAL A 117 -7.20 8.54 10.90
C VAL A 117 -6.29 8.63 9.67
N GLN A 118 -5.06 8.11 9.77
CA GLN A 118 -4.10 8.14 8.68
C GLN A 118 -4.52 7.21 7.53
N MET A 119 -5.26 6.13 7.85
CA MET A 119 -5.74 5.16 6.87
C MET A 119 -6.98 5.65 6.09
N THR A 120 -7.66 6.70 6.55
CA THR A 120 -8.81 7.31 5.87
C THR A 120 -8.48 8.60 5.13
N GLN A 121 -7.25 9.11 5.24
CA GLN A 121 -6.79 10.32 4.53
C GLN A 121 -6.22 9.98 3.16
N TRP A 122 -7.07 10.00 2.13
CA TRP A 122 -6.66 9.71 0.76
C TRP A 122 -6.34 10.98 -0.03
N LEU A 123 -5.44 10.87 -0.99
CA LEU A 123 -5.09 11.96 -1.90
C LEU A 123 -6.24 12.27 -2.86
N GLY A 124 -6.41 13.56 -3.19
CA GLY A 124 -7.08 13.96 -4.43
C GLY A 124 -6.31 13.49 -5.67
N GLU A 125 -7.00 13.35 -6.81
CA GLU A 125 -6.36 12.96 -8.07
C GLU A 125 -5.39 14.05 -8.58
N PHE A 126 -4.33 13.64 -9.29
CA PHE A 126 -3.37 14.51 -10.00
C PHE A 126 -2.51 15.43 -9.11
N VAL A 127 -1.96 14.90 -8.02
CA VAL A 127 -1.05 15.66 -7.14
C VAL A 127 0.36 15.77 -7.71
N SER A 128 0.96 16.96 -7.56
CA SER A 128 2.34 17.22 -7.99
C SER A 128 3.38 16.52 -7.11
N ILE A 129 4.59 16.35 -7.65
CA ILE A 129 5.69 15.63 -6.97
C ILE A 129 6.04 16.26 -5.62
N SER A 130 6.17 17.59 -5.58
CA SER A 130 6.53 18.33 -4.37
C SER A 130 5.48 18.18 -3.28
N GLN A 131 4.20 18.30 -3.64
CA GLN A 131 3.08 18.16 -2.70
C GLN A 131 3.02 16.75 -2.08
N GLY A 132 3.26 15.70 -2.89
CA GLY A 132 3.28 14.32 -2.39
C GLY A 132 4.42 14.07 -1.41
N ILE A 133 5.62 14.57 -1.70
CA ILE A 133 6.78 14.45 -0.80
C ILE A 133 6.54 15.24 0.50
N ASP A 134 6.07 16.48 0.38
CA ASP A 134 5.79 17.33 1.54
C ASP A 134 4.76 16.70 2.48
N ALA A 135 3.72 16.06 1.94
CA ALA A 135 2.71 15.36 2.73
C ALA A 135 3.28 14.13 3.45
N ILE A 136 4.07 13.29 2.76
CA ILE A 136 4.67 12.07 3.33
C ILE A 136 5.64 12.42 4.48
N PHE A 137 6.44 13.49 4.32
CA PHE A 137 7.43 13.90 5.32
C PHE A 137 6.90 14.96 6.31
N GLY A 138 5.65 15.42 6.14
CA GLY A 138 5.03 16.40 7.04
C GLY A 138 5.65 17.79 6.97
N LEU A 139 6.24 18.17 5.83
CA LEU A 139 6.96 19.44 5.65
C LEU A 139 6.02 20.63 5.45
N ASN A 140 4.86 20.40 4.81
CA ASN A 140 3.80 21.40 4.62
C ASN A 140 2.43 20.74 4.81
N TYR A 141 1.76 21.03 5.91
CA TYR A 141 0.37 20.59 6.14
C TYR A 141 -0.58 21.47 5.34
N VAL A 142 -0.96 21.02 4.15
CA VAL A 142 -2.05 21.64 3.39
C VAL A 142 -3.21 20.65 3.32
N ASP A 143 -4.20 20.83 4.19
CA ASP A 143 -5.46 20.06 4.24
C ASP A 143 -6.31 20.21 2.95
N SER A 144 -5.83 21.00 1.98
CA SER A 144 -6.41 21.10 0.64
C SER A 144 -6.06 19.93 -0.28
N LEU A 145 -5.12 19.05 0.12
CA LEU A 145 -4.65 17.93 -0.70
C LEU A 145 -5.36 16.60 -0.37
N THR A 146 -6.05 16.55 0.77
CA THR A 146 -6.81 15.38 1.23
C THR A 146 -8.22 15.42 0.62
N GLY A 147 -8.65 14.28 0.09
CA GLY A 147 -10.01 14.07 -0.38
C GLY A 147 -10.76 13.14 0.57
N ALA A 148 -12.08 13.31 0.63
CA ALA A 148 -12.92 12.32 1.27
C ALA A 148 -12.79 10.96 0.53
N THR A 149 -12.94 9.87 1.29
CA THR A 149 -13.02 8.56 0.67
C THR A 149 -14.22 8.52 -0.26
N ARG A 150 -14.16 7.77 -1.35
CA ARG A 150 -15.29 7.66 -2.29
C ARG A 150 -16.58 7.20 -1.61
N LEU A 151 -16.46 6.33 -0.61
CA LEU A 151 -17.61 5.91 0.19
C LEU A 151 -18.17 7.06 1.02
N ASP A 152 -17.33 7.90 1.62
CA ASP A 152 -17.76 9.10 2.34
C ASP A 152 -18.36 10.15 1.40
N ASP A 153 -17.85 10.29 0.18
CA ASP A 153 -18.41 11.17 -0.85
C ASP A 153 -19.82 10.73 -1.25
N VAL A 154 -20.00 9.45 -1.55
CA VAL A 154 -21.31 8.85 -1.88
C VAL A 154 -22.27 9.03 -0.71
N LYS A 155 -21.82 8.72 0.52
CA LYS A 155 -22.61 8.90 1.74
C LYS A 155 -23.02 10.35 1.94
N THR A 156 -22.12 11.30 1.73
CA THR A 156 -22.38 12.73 1.87
C THR A 156 -23.37 13.22 0.80
N GLN A 157 -23.20 12.83 -0.46
CA GLN A 157 -24.11 13.19 -1.55
C GLN A 157 -25.52 12.61 -1.30
N LEU A 158 -25.61 11.36 -0.87
CA LEU A 158 -26.87 10.74 -0.45
C LEU A 158 -27.56 11.50 0.69
N MET A 159 -26.81 11.95 1.70
CA MET A 159 -27.35 12.78 2.78
C MET A 159 -27.84 14.15 2.29
N LEU A 160 -27.22 14.70 1.25
CA LEU A 160 -27.64 15.94 0.59
C LEU A 160 -28.86 15.76 -0.33
N GLY A 161 -29.41 14.53 -0.42
CA GLY A 161 -30.63 14.22 -1.16
C GLY A 161 -30.42 13.96 -2.66
N THR A 162 -29.18 13.78 -3.12
CA THR A 162 -28.92 13.37 -4.51
C THR A 162 -29.34 11.92 -4.73
N GLN A 163 -29.92 11.62 -5.89
CA GLN A 163 -30.25 10.25 -6.24
C GLN A 163 -28.99 9.47 -6.65
N ILE A 164 -28.95 8.17 -6.37
CA ILE A 164 -27.81 7.29 -6.68
C ILE A 164 -27.44 7.33 -8.17
N SER A 165 -28.41 7.55 -9.06
CA SER A 165 -28.20 7.67 -10.51
C SER A 165 -27.31 8.84 -10.90
N ASP A 166 -27.28 9.88 -10.09
CA ASP A 166 -26.60 11.15 -10.39
C ASP A 166 -25.21 11.21 -9.72
N ILE A 167 -24.93 10.24 -8.85
CA ILE A 167 -23.64 10.09 -8.17
C ILE A 167 -22.68 9.38 -9.12
N ASN A 168 -21.52 9.98 -9.37
CA ASN A 168 -20.47 9.32 -10.13
C ASN A 168 -19.83 8.21 -9.29
N LEU A 169 -20.33 6.99 -9.44
CA LEU A 169 -19.92 5.81 -8.65
C LEU A 169 -18.57 5.24 -9.09
N GLU A 170 -18.15 5.46 -10.34
CA GLU A 170 -17.00 4.79 -10.95
C GLU A 170 -16.03 5.83 -11.52
N PRO A 171 -15.15 6.43 -10.70
CA PRO A 171 -14.14 7.35 -11.19
C PRO A 171 -13.19 6.62 -12.17
N VAL A 172 -12.82 7.33 -13.24
CA VAL A 172 -11.97 6.80 -14.31
C VAL A 172 -10.66 6.23 -13.74
N SER A 173 -10.08 6.89 -12.74
CA SER A 173 -8.87 6.45 -12.04
C SER A 173 -9.00 5.02 -11.46
N GLN A 174 -10.07 4.77 -10.71
CA GLN A 174 -10.32 3.49 -10.04
C GLN A 174 -10.62 2.39 -11.04
N LEU A 175 -11.33 2.70 -12.13
CA LEU A 175 -11.56 1.76 -13.22
C LEU A 175 -10.24 1.28 -13.84
N TRP A 176 -9.32 2.18 -14.17
CA TRP A 176 -8.02 1.82 -14.76
C TRP A 176 -7.15 1.01 -13.81
N ILE A 177 -7.16 1.36 -12.52
CA ILE A 177 -6.43 0.61 -11.49
C ILE A 177 -6.98 -0.81 -11.38
N ASN A 178 -8.30 -0.96 -11.30
CA ASN A 178 -8.98 -2.26 -11.22
C ASN A 178 -8.73 -3.12 -12.46
N VAL A 179 -8.82 -2.54 -13.66
CA VAL A 179 -8.51 -3.22 -14.92
C VAL A 179 -7.04 -3.67 -14.94
N GLY A 180 -6.11 -2.81 -14.49
CA GLY A 180 -4.69 -3.15 -14.40
C GLY A 180 -4.43 -4.36 -13.50
N PHE A 181 -5.06 -4.41 -12.32
CA PHE A 181 -4.95 -5.56 -11.41
C PHE A 181 -5.69 -6.81 -11.93
N LEU A 182 -6.83 -6.63 -12.61
CA LEU A 182 -7.56 -7.74 -13.24
C LEU A 182 -6.72 -8.42 -14.32
N LEU A 183 -6.11 -7.64 -15.21
CA LEU A 183 -5.21 -8.16 -16.25
C LEU A 183 -4.00 -8.87 -15.65
N GLY A 184 -3.43 -8.31 -14.57
CA GLY A 184 -2.38 -8.98 -13.79
C GLY A 184 -2.83 -10.32 -13.21
N GLY A 185 -4.06 -10.37 -12.67
CA GLY A 185 -4.67 -11.60 -12.16
C GLY A 185 -4.88 -12.65 -13.25
N ILE A 186 -5.39 -12.25 -14.41
CA ILE A 186 -5.55 -13.14 -15.58
C ILE A 186 -4.19 -13.69 -16.03
N TYR A 187 -3.16 -12.85 -16.08
CA TYR A 187 -1.80 -13.29 -16.41
C TYR A 187 -1.26 -14.36 -15.45
N LEU A 188 -1.62 -14.34 -14.17
CA LEU A 188 -1.20 -15.36 -13.20
C LEU A 188 -1.97 -16.68 -13.33
N LEU A 189 -3.12 -16.68 -14.01
CA LEU A 189 -3.93 -17.89 -14.24
C LEU A 189 -3.53 -18.64 -15.52
N LEU A 190 -2.86 -17.97 -16.45
CA LEU A 190 -2.37 -18.52 -17.72
C LEU A 190 -0.98 -19.15 -17.56
#